data_AF-A0A958YE69-F1
#
_entry.id   AF-A0A958YE69-F1
#
_cell.length_a   1.000
_cell.length_b   1.000
_cell.length_c   1.000
_cell.angle_alpha   90.00
_cell.angle_beta   90.00
_cell.angle_gamma   90.00
#
_symmetry.space_group_name_H-M   'P 1'
#
loop_
_entity.id
_entity.type
_entity.pdbx_description
1 polymer ?
#
loop_
_entity_poly.entity_id
_entity_poly.type
_entity_poly.pdbx_seq_one_letter_code
_entity_poly.pdbx_strand_id
1 'polypeptide(L)'
;MKNTVLKYGGYGLLVGFIIFIMHLTLGVKNLNYSTNEILGYISIFLSLSFIYFGIKHYRDKVNNGIISFGKAISIGLLISLLVGVGIAIADFIYTKFIDPSFFANYEKMLTEQGRESEIIKMTSFTAAIFMLILVTIIGFIISLISGLILQRKK
;
A
#
# COMPACT_ATOMS: atom_id res chain seq x y z
N MET A 1 16.35 -11.03 10.48
CA MET A 1 15.61 -9.88 9.91
C MET A 1 15.07 -10.22 8.52
N LYS A 2 15.93 -10.61 7.57
CA LYS A 2 15.55 -10.98 6.20
C LYS A 2 14.35 -11.92 6.10
N ASN A 3 14.37 -13.05 6.82
CA ASN A 3 13.28 -14.04 6.77
C ASN A 3 11.94 -13.47 7.26
N THR A 4 11.96 -12.61 8.28
CA THR A 4 10.76 -11.93 8.78
C THR A 4 10.20 -10.97 7.75
N VAL A 5 11.07 -10.15 7.14
CA VAL A 5 10.69 -9.22 6.08
C VAL A 5 10.07 -9.96 4.89
N LEU A 6 10.72 -11.01 4.39
CA LEU A 6 10.20 -11.77 3.24
C LEU A 6 8.88 -12.47 3.55
N LYS A 7 8.73 -13.01 4.77
CA LYS A 7 7.49 -13.67 5.19
C LYS A 7 6.31 -12.70 5.28
N TYR A 8 6.45 -11.65 6.09
CA TYR A 8 5.35 -10.71 6.35
C TYR A 8 5.15 -9.72 5.18
N GLY A 9 6.22 -9.34 4.50
CA GLY A 9 6.14 -8.58 3.25
C GLY A 9 5.52 -9.39 2.11
N GLY A 10 5.81 -10.69 2.02
CA GLY A 10 5.14 -11.58 1.06
C GLY A 10 3.64 -11.72 1.35
N TYR A 11 3.25 -11.86 2.62
CA TYR A 11 1.82 -11.86 2.99
C TYR A 11 1.14 -10.54 2.64
N GLY A 12 1.74 -9.41 3.02
CA GLY A 12 1.18 -8.10 2.70
C GLY A 12 1.15 -7.81 1.20
N LEU A 13 2.14 -8.27 0.44
CA LEU A 13 2.18 -8.17 -1.03
C LEU A 13 1.02 -8.94 -1.64
N LEU A 14 0.85 -10.22 -1.27
CA LEU A 14 -0.22 -11.05 -1.82
C LEU A 14 -1.60 -10.50 -1.45
N VAL A 15 -1.81 -10.16 -0.18
CA VAL A 15 -3.06 -9.58 0.29
C VAL A 15 -3.32 -8.23 -0.37
N GLY A 16 -2.31 -7.36 -0.47
CA GLY A 16 -2.41 -6.07 -1.12
C GLY A 16 -2.73 -6.18 -2.61
N PHE A 17 -2.04 -7.05 -3.34
CA PHE A 17 -2.35 -7.32 -4.73
C PHE A 17 -3.80 -7.77 -4.91
N ILE A 18 -4.23 -8.78 -4.13
CA ILE A 18 -5.54 -9.41 -4.25
C ILE A 18 -6.69 -8.47 -3.85
N ILE A 19 -6.57 -7.76 -2.72
CA ILE A 19 -7.63 -6.86 -2.26
C ILE A 19 -7.67 -5.61 -3.15
N PHE A 20 -6.54 -5.06 -3.55
CA PHE A 20 -6.50 -3.87 -4.38
C PHE A 20 -7.05 -4.13 -5.78
N ILE A 21 -6.69 -5.25 -6.43
CA ILE A 21 -7.25 -5.60 -7.73
C ILE A 21 -8.77 -5.88 -7.64
N MET A 22 -9.25 -6.50 -6.55
CA MET A 22 -10.69 -6.67 -6.32
C MET A 22 -11.40 -5.33 -6.13
N HIS A 23 -10.81 -4.41 -5.35
CA HIS A 23 -11.34 -3.06 -5.19
C HIS A 23 -11.44 -2.34 -6.54
N LEU A 24 -10.40 -2.37 -7.38
CA LEU A 24 -10.41 -1.70 -8.67
C LEU A 24 -11.46 -2.30 -9.63
N THR A 25 -11.57 -3.62 -9.67
CA THR A 25 -12.49 -4.31 -10.59
C THR A 25 -13.95 -4.25 -10.17
N LEU A 26 -14.24 -4.36 -8.87
CA LEU A 26 -15.60 -4.40 -8.34
C LEU A 26 -16.10 -3.04 -7.87
N GLY A 27 -15.22 -2.16 -7.40
CA GLY A 27 -15.60 -0.88 -6.80
C GLY A 27 -15.78 0.22 -7.83
N VAL A 28 -14.77 0.44 -8.69
CA VAL A 28 -14.64 1.66 -9.53
C VAL A 28 -15.91 1.92 -10.37
N LYS A 29 -16.52 0.88 -10.92
CA LYS A 29 -17.70 1.02 -11.79
C LYS A 29 -19.03 0.96 -11.04
N ASN A 30 -19.08 0.36 -9.85
CA ASN A 30 -20.33 0.03 -9.16
C ASN A 30 -20.63 0.94 -7.96
N LEU A 31 -19.64 1.72 -7.50
CA LEU A 31 -19.76 2.58 -6.32
C LEU A 31 -19.52 4.04 -6.71
N ASN A 32 -20.08 4.96 -5.91
CA ASN A 32 -19.78 6.37 -6.09
C ASN A 32 -18.29 6.66 -5.78
N TYR A 33 -17.81 7.81 -6.24
CA TYR A 33 -16.41 8.20 -6.11
C TYR A 33 -15.90 8.19 -4.66
N SER A 34 -16.64 8.81 -3.73
CA SER A 34 -16.23 8.92 -2.32
C SER A 34 -16.13 7.56 -1.64
N THR A 35 -17.06 6.64 -1.92
CA THR A 35 -17.01 5.27 -1.39
C THR A 35 -15.81 4.51 -1.95
N ASN A 36 -15.53 4.66 -3.25
CA ASN A 36 -14.36 4.04 -3.88
C ASN A 36 -13.04 4.52 -3.26
N GLU A 37 -12.91 5.82 -3.05
CA GLU A 37 -11.72 6.40 -2.43
C GLU A 37 -11.47 5.83 -1.02
N ILE A 38 -12.52 5.78 -0.19
CA ILE A 38 -12.43 5.21 1.17
C ILE A 38 -12.01 3.74 1.13
N LEU A 39 -12.62 2.93 0.25
CA LEU A 39 -12.26 1.52 0.10
C LEU A 39 -10.82 1.32 -0.38
N GLY A 40 -10.34 2.20 -1.26
CA GLY A 40 -8.94 2.23 -1.69
C GLY A 40 -8.00 2.39 -0.49
N TYR A 41 -8.22 3.39 0.37
CA TYR A 41 -7.40 3.58 1.56
C TYR A 41 -7.51 2.43 2.57
N ILE A 42 -8.70 1.88 2.78
CA ILE A 42 -8.89 0.72 3.66
C ILE A 42 -8.10 -0.49 3.15
N SER A 43 -8.11 -0.76 1.86
CA SER A 43 -7.36 -1.88 1.27
C SER A 43 -5.86 -1.73 1.47
N ILE A 44 -5.32 -0.51 1.29
CA ILE A 44 -3.90 -0.20 1.55
C ILE A 44 -3.58 -0.41 3.03
N PHE A 45 -4.41 0.12 3.93
CA PHE A 45 -4.19 0.02 5.37
C PHE A 45 -4.21 -1.42 5.86
N LEU A 46 -5.18 -2.22 5.39
CA LEU A 46 -5.28 -3.64 5.73
C LEU A 46 -4.05 -4.42 5.27
N SER A 47 -3.53 -4.11 4.09
CA SER A 47 -2.32 -4.72 3.54
C SER A 47 -1.05 -4.31 4.30
N LEU A 48 -0.99 -3.07 4.80
CA LEU A 48 0.13 -2.59 5.61
C LEU A 48 0.07 -3.05 7.07
N SER A 49 -1.03 -3.63 7.54
CA SER A 49 -1.14 -4.19 8.90
C SER A 49 -0.07 -5.25 9.20
N PHE A 50 0.44 -5.94 8.16
CA PHE A 50 1.55 -6.89 8.27
C PHE A 50 2.86 -6.27 8.75
N ILE A 51 3.03 -4.94 8.69
CA ILE A 51 4.17 -4.23 9.30
C ILE A 51 4.20 -4.49 10.80
N TYR A 52 3.08 -4.26 11.49
CA TYR A 52 3.00 -4.45 12.94
C TYR A 52 3.31 -5.90 13.31
N PHE A 53 2.69 -6.86 12.62
CA PHE A 53 2.91 -8.28 12.88
C PHE A 53 4.34 -8.72 12.56
N GLY A 54 4.96 -8.18 11.51
CA GLY A 54 6.35 -8.46 11.15
C GLY A 54 7.34 -7.93 12.20
N ILE A 55 7.14 -6.70 12.67
CA ILE A 55 7.95 -6.10 13.74
C ILE A 55 7.79 -6.91 15.04
N LYS A 56 6.55 -7.21 15.43
CA LYS A 56 6.23 -7.99 16.63
C LYS A 56 6.86 -9.39 16.58
N HIS A 57 6.74 -10.08 15.44
CA HIS A 57 7.34 -11.38 15.24
C HIS A 57 8.87 -11.31 15.35
N TYR A 58 9.51 -10.33 14.73
CA TYR A 58 10.96 -10.16 14.84
C TYR A 58 11.39 -9.96 16.28
N ARG A 59 10.71 -9.07 17.02
CA ARG A 59 10.98 -8.83 18.44
C ARG A 59 10.84 -10.12 19.26
N ASP A 60 9.66 -10.74 19.20
CA ASP A 60 9.28 -11.80 20.14
C ASP A 60 9.91 -13.17 19.83
N LYS A 61 10.11 -13.48 18.54
CA LYS A 61 10.54 -14.82 18.09
C LYS A 61 11.96 -14.87 17.55
N VAL A 62 12.55 -13.73 17.18
CA VAL A 62 13.87 -13.69 16.54
C VAL A 62 14.90 -12.91 17.36
N ASN A 63 14.48 -11.87 18.07
CA ASN A 63 15.38 -10.93 18.75
C ASN A 63 15.18 -10.91 20.28
N ASN A 64 14.80 -12.05 20.86
CA ASN A 64 14.69 -12.29 22.31
C ASN A 64 13.84 -11.26 23.08
N GLY A 65 12.74 -10.80 22.48
CA GLY A 65 11.78 -9.89 23.12
C GLY A 65 12.21 -8.41 23.12
N ILE A 66 13.34 -8.08 22.48
CA ILE A 66 13.93 -6.74 22.48
C ILE A 66 13.97 -6.22 21.05
N ILE A 67 13.69 -4.93 20.85
CA ILE A 67 13.83 -4.31 19.54
C ILE A 67 14.07 -2.81 19.71
N SER A 68 15.08 -2.29 19.02
CA SER A 68 15.31 -0.85 18.95
C SER A 68 14.37 -0.19 17.96
N PHE A 69 14.07 1.09 18.19
CA PHE A 69 13.18 1.87 17.32
C PHE A 69 13.65 1.89 15.86
N GLY A 70 14.93 2.15 15.62
CA GLY A 70 15.50 2.13 14.26
C GLY A 70 15.36 0.78 13.57
N LYS A 71 15.53 -0.34 14.30
CA LYS A 71 15.35 -1.69 13.73
C LYS A 71 13.89 -1.94 13.34
N ALA A 72 12.93 -1.49 14.16
CA ALA A 72 11.51 -1.60 13.86
C ALA A 72 11.14 -0.81 12.59
N ILE A 73 11.64 0.42 12.45
CA ILE A 73 11.46 1.24 11.24
C ILE A 73 12.03 0.52 10.02
N SER A 74 13.27 0.02 10.09
CA SER A 74 13.88 -0.69 8.96
C SER A 74 13.06 -1.91 8.52
N ILE A 75 12.53 -2.69 9.46
CA ILE A 75 11.67 -3.84 9.14
C ILE A 75 10.36 -3.37 8.50
N GLY A 76 9.72 -2.34 9.05
CA GLY A 76 8.47 -1.81 8.52
C GLY A 76 8.60 -1.21 7.12
N LEU A 77 9.68 -0.47 6.86
CA LEU A 77 9.99 0.07 5.52
C LEU A 77 10.23 -1.03 4.48
N LEU A 78 10.98 -2.07 4.83
CA LEU A 78 11.21 -3.17 3.89
C LEU A 78 9.94 -3.97 3.60
N ILE A 79 9.06 -4.13 4.60
CA ILE A 79 7.74 -4.73 4.40
C ILE A 79 6.88 -3.82 3.52
N SER A 80 6.81 -2.51 3.79
CA SER A 80 5.98 -1.58 3.01
C SER A 80 6.38 -1.49 1.55
N LEU A 81 7.68 -1.58 1.24
CA LEU A 81 8.16 -1.67 -0.14
C LEU A 81 7.62 -2.91 -0.85
N LEU A 82 7.63 -4.09 -0.20
CA LEU A 82 7.09 -5.31 -0.78
C LEU A 82 5.57 -5.21 -0.99
N VAL A 83 4.84 -4.66 -0.03
CA VAL A 83 3.40 -4.41 -0.15
C VAL A 83 3.10 -3.43 -1.30
N GLY A 84 3.86 -2.33 -1.37
CA GLY A 84 3.75 -1.32 -2.41
C GLY A 84 4.01 -1.87 -3.79
N VAL A 85 4.96 -2.80 -3.95
CA VAL A 85 5.19 -3.49 -5.22
C VAL A 85 3.96 -4.31 -5.63
N GLY A 86 3.35 -5.04 -4.69
CA GLY A 86 2.11 -5.78 -4.97
C GLY A 86 0.98 -4.88 -5.45
N ILE A 87 0.75 -3.77 -4.75
CA ILE A 87 -0.29 -2.79 -5.12
C ILE A 87 0.03 -2.10 -6.45
N ALA A 88 1.28 -1.72 -6.69
CA ALA A 88 1.71 -1.10 -7.94
C ALA A 88 1.52 -2.04 -9.15
N ILE A 89 1.80 -3.34 -8.98
CA ILE A 89 1.55 -4.34 -10.02
C ILE A 89 0.04 -4.48 -10.25
N ALA A 90 -0.79 -4.52 -9.21
CA ALA A 90 -2.24 -4.57 -9.35
C ALA A 90 -2.79 -3.34 -10.11
N ASP A 91 -2.35 -2.14 -9.72
CA ASP A 91 -2.71 -0.88 -10.37
C ASP A 91 -2.29 -0.84 -11.84
N PHE A 92 -1.05 -1.26 -12.14
CA PHE A 92 -0.55 -1.35 -13.50
C PHE A 92 -1.37 -2.33 -14.34
N ILE A 93 -1.63 -3.53 -13.82
CA ILE A 93 -2.40 -4.55 -14.54
C ILE A 93 -3.80 -4.03 -14.85
N TYR A 94 -4.45 -3.43 -13.86
CA TYR A 94 -5.79 -2.88 -14.02
C TYR A 94 -5.81 -1.79 -15.09
N THR A 95 -5.00 -0.73 -14.91
CA THR A 95 -5.03 0.45 -15.78
C THR A 95 -4.43 0.22 -17.16
N LYS A 96 -3.63 -0.84 -17.36
CA LYS A 96 -3.03 -1.15 -18.67
C LYS A 96 -3.82 -2.20 -19.46
N PHE A 97 -4.36 -3.21 -18.79
CA PHE A 97 -4.94 -4.39 -19.45
C PHE A 97 -6.42 -4.61 -19.17
N ILE A 98 -6.95 -4.20 -18.00
CA ILE A 98 -8.35 -4.43 -17.64
C ILE A 98 -9.23 -3.23 -18.01
N ASP A 99 -8.79 -2.02 -17.66
CA ASP A 99 -9.45 -0.77 -18.03
C ASP A 99 -8.42 0.25 -18.57
N PRO A 100 -8.01 0.12 -19.84
CA PRO A 100 -7.10 1.06 -20.49
C PRO A 100 -7.66 2.49 -20.60
N SER A 101 -8.98 2.64 -20.45
CA SER A 101 -9.68 3.93 -20.51
C SER A 101 -9.74 4.65 -19.17
N PHE A 102 -9.25 4.03 -18.08
CA PHE A 102 -9.37 4.54 -16.72
C PHE A 102 -8.95 6.01 -16.58
N PHE A 103 -7.75 6.38 -17.03
CA PHE A 103 -7.28 7.76 -16.91
C PHE A 103 -8.08 8.74 -17.77
N ALA A 104 -8.47 8.34 -18.98
CA ALA A 104 -9.30 9.20 -19.83
C ALA A 104 -10.69 9.46 -19.20
N ASN A 105 -11.29 8.44 -18.59
CA ASN A 105 -12.55 8.57 -17.88
C ASN A 105 -12.40 9.44 -16.62
N TYR A 106 -11.27 9.29 -15.91
CA TYR A 106 -10.97 10.11 -14.73
C TYR A 106 -10.75 11.59 -15.10
N GLU A 107 -10.01 11.88 -16.17
CA GLU A 107 -9.84 13.24 -16.70
C GLU A 107 -11.18 13.86 -17.07
N LYS A 108 -12.02 13.11 -17.81
CA LYS A 108 -13.36 13.56 -18.20
C LYS A 108 -14.23 13.88 -16.98
N MET A 109 -14.19 13.03 -15.95
CA MET A 109 -14.92 13.26 -14.70
C MET A 109 -14.47 14.56 -14.00
N LEU A 110 -13.17 14.85 -13.95
CA LEU A 110 -12.66 16.09 -13.35
C LEU A 110 -13.05 17.33 -14.17
N THR A 111 -13.02 17.25 -15.50
CA THR A 111 -13.48 18.32 -16.39
C THR A 111 -14.96 18.61 -16.16
N GLU A 112 -15.82 17.58 -16.10
CA GLU A 112 -17.25 17.74 -15.82
C GLU A 112 -17.53 18.34 -14.42
N GLN A 113 -16.59 18.17 -13.48
CA GLN A 113 -16.63 18.80 -12.15
C GLN A 113 -16.00 20.20 -12.09
N GLY A 114 -15.50 20.73 -13.22
CA GLY A 114 -14.81 22.04 -13.26
C GLY A 114 -13.44 22.05 -12.57
N ARG A 115 -12.83 20.87 -12.37
CA ARG A 115 -11.54 20.66 -11.67
C ARG A 115 -10.40 20.39 -12.65
N GLU A 116 -10.42 21.06 -13.80
CA GLU A 116 -9.44 20.86 -14.88
C GLU A 116 -7.99 21.11 -14.43
N SER A 117 -7.79 22.06 -13.50
CA SER A 117 -6.48 22.38 -12.93
C SER A 117 -5.86 21.25 -12.10
N GLU A 118 -6.66 20.26 -11.69
CA GLU A 118 -6.22 19.09 -10.92
C GLU A 118 -5.87 17.89 -11.82
N ILE A 119 -6.03 18.02 -13.14
CA ILE A 119 -5.72 16.95 -14.08
C ILE A 119 -4.20 16.76 -14.16
N ILE A 120 -3.75 15.61 -13.65
CA ILE A 120 -2.38 15.14 -13.82
C ILE A 120 -2.41 14.01 -14.86
N LYS A 121 -1.79 14.25 -16.02
CA LYS A 121 -1.67 13.23 -17.06
C LYS A 121 -0.77 12.10 -16.56
N MET A 122 -1.38 10.95 -16.29
CA MET A 122 -0.68 9.75 -15.84
C MET A 122 -0.78 8.65 -16.89
N THR A 123 0.33 7.96 -17.09
CA THR A 123 0.36 6.63 -17.71
C THR A 123 0.15 5.55 -16.63
N SER A 124 -0.24 4.34 -17.05
CA SER A 124 -0.31 3.17 -16.15
C SER A 124 1.00 2.95 -15.38
N PHE A 125 2.15 3.20 -16.01
CA PHE A 125 3.45 3.05 -15.37
C PHE A 125 3.72 4.12 -14.30
N THR A 126 3.44 5.39 -14.62
CA THR A 126 3.62 6.49 -13.66
C THR A 126 2.64 6.40 -12.50
N ALA A 127 1.42 5.90 -12.73
CA ALA A 127 0.45 5.63 -11.67
C ALA A 127 0.91 4.50 -10.74
N ALA A 128 1.43 3.40 -11.30
CA ALA A 128 2.00 2.32 -10.51
C ALA A 128 3.18 2.78 -9.63
N ILE A 129 4.07 3.64 -10.17
CA ILE A 129 5.16 4.26 -9.38
C ILE A 129 4.59 5.15 -8.28
N PHE A 130 3.58 5.97 -8.60
CA PHE A 130 2.93 6.83 -7.61
C PHE A 130 2.33 6.00 -6.47
N MET A 131 1.64 4.90 -6.79
CA MET A 131 1.09 3.98 -5.80
C MET A 131 2.17 3.32 -4.95
N LEU A 132 3.29 2.88 -5.54
CA LEU A 132 4.43 2.35 -4.80
C LEU A 132 4.96 3.37 -3.78
N ILE A 133 5.15 4.62 -4.21
CA ILE A 133 5.62 5.71 -3.35
C ILE A 133 4.61 5.98 -2.22
N LEU A 134 3.33 6.14 -2.56
CA LEU A 134 2.26 6.40 -1.61
C LEU A 134 2.18 5.31 -0.53
N VAL A 135 2.12 4.04 -0.94
CA VAL A 135 2.06 2.90 -0.02
C VAL A 135 3.31 2.83 0.85
N THR A 136 4.48 3.16 0.31
CA THR A 136 5.74 3.19 1.07
C THR A 136 5.74 4.30 2.12
N ILE A 137 5.24 5.50 1.78
CA ILE A 137 5.12 6.63 2.72
C ILE A 137 4.15 6.29 3.86
N ILE A 138 2.97 5.76 3.53
CA ILE A 138 2.00 5.34 4.55
C ILE A 138 2.60 4.23 5.42
N GLY A 139 3.29 3.27 4.81
CA GLY A 139 3.99 2.20 5.52
C GLY A 139 5.11 2.71 6.43
N PHE A 140 5.82 3.78 6.04
CA PHE A 140 6.79 4.44 6.89
C PHE A 140 6.11 4.99 8.15
N ILE A 141 4.98 5.69 8.02
CA ILE A 141 4.22 6.22 9.16
C ILE A 141 3.78 5.07 10.09
N ILE A 142 3.23 3.99 9.52
CA ILE A 142 2.83 2.80 10.28
C ILE A 142 4.05 2.16 10.98
N SER A 143 5.23 2.18 10.36
CA SER A 143 6.46 1.66 10.96
C SER A 143 6.92 2.50 12.16
N LEU A 144 6.75 3.84 12.10
CA LEU A 144 7.04 4.72 13.24
C LEU A 144 6.11 4.41 14.41
N ILE A 145 4.81 4.33 14.15
CA ILE A 145 3.81 4.04 15.19
C ILE A 145 4.06 2.65 15.79
N SER A 146 4.23 1.62 14.95
CA SER A 146 4.51 0.26 15.39
C SER A 146 5.83 0.17 16.15
N GLY A 147 6.85 0.91 15.72
CA GLY A 147 8.13 0.99 16.40
C GLY A 147 8.03 1.61 17.78
N LEU A 148 7.26 2.70 17.95
CA LEU A 148 7.03 3.34 19.24
C LEU A 148 6.27 2.42 20.20
N ILE A 149 5.29 1.66 19.70
CA ILE A 149 4.49 0.72 20.50
C ILE A 149 5.31 -0.51 20.91
N LEU A 150 6.14 -1.04 20.00
CA LEU A 150 6.80 -2.34 20.19
C LEU A 150 8.22 -2.25 20.73
N GLN A 151 8.85 -1.07 20.70
CA GLN A 151 10.22 -0.89 21.19
C GLN A 151 10.35 -1.37 22.63
N ARG A 152 11.44 -2.09 22.88
CA ARG A 152 11.81 -2.53 24.23
C ARG A 152 13.32 -2.46 24.31
N LYS A 153 13.82 -1.69 25.26
CA LYS A 153 15.24 -1.57 25.57
C LYS A 153 15.62 -2.65 26.60
N LYS A 154 16.89 -3.08 26.57
CA LYS A 154 17.47 -3.80 27.72
C LYS A 154 17.52 -2.85 28.90
#